data_AF-A0A543HZU0-F1
#
_entry.id   AF-A0A543HZU0-F1
#
_cell.length_a   1.000
_cell.length_b   1.000
_cell.length_c   1.000
_cell.angle_alpha   90.00
_cell.angle_beta   90.00
_cell.angle_gamma   90.00
#
_symmetry.space_group_name_H-M   'P 1'
#
loop_
_entity.id
_entity.type
_entity.pdbx_description
1 polymer ?
#
loop_
_entity_poly.entity_id
_entity_poly.type
_entity_poly.pdbx_seq_one_letter_code
_entity_poly.pdbx_strand_id
1 'polypeptide(L)'
;MALLTFDTPGRVRDLPQGSPFYGEWHRTVERLVATSTAVSGSGRYVDPSRRDVEVIGRRLYTWTGFPRPLLVEHRDDRRAAWVAGESRDVQIEYLEWRVDRVGDTITRIIFTTETPEYWKALAAADRARVLQLYRDLVSPDVREGDLFPGGAAYDPLNRWNTTDGIVHYVMRINSMRDLLGVSQESEPTRRALDGYDALPYKRKTGADARLNLDIWALSRKGYAVSTDEMPGLYIAGWDDTGWEKPDGSPVGSYWRVVRGAPGAALRVVYEVPESEGFSVGDIRIGGRPIEFGGQVAEHVTVSAHGLVGRSRR
;
A
#
# COMPACT_ATOMS: atom_id res chain seq x y z
N MET A 1 -10.71 2.06 -29.32
CA MET A 1 -11.13 2.89 -28.16
C MET A 1 -9.97 3.78 -27.76
N ALA A 2 -10.20 4.86 -27.01
CA ALA A 2 -9.10 5.69 -26.52
C ALA A 2 -8.24 4.86 -25.55
N LEU A 3 -6.91 4.93 -25.73
CA LEU A 3 -5.94 4.33 -24.81
C LEU A 3 -6.10 4.93 -23.41
N LEU A 4 -5.82 4.13 -22.38
CA LEU A 4 -6.00 4.54 -21.00
C LEU A 4 -4.98 5.62 -20.61
N THR A 5 -5.42 6.66 -19.90
CA THR A 5 -4.52 7.63 -19.25
C THR A 5 -4.41 7.25 -17.78
N PHE A 6 -3.17 7.04 -17.30
CA PHE A 6 -2.93 6.74 -15.89
C PHE A 6 -3.24 7.95 -15.02
N ASP A 7 -4.07 7.72 -14.02
CA ASP A 7 -4.50 8.67 -13.01
C ASP A 7 -3.61 8.54 -11.75
N THR A 8 -3.72 9.48 -10.82
CA THR A 8 -3.03 9.43 -9.53
C THR A 8 -3.53 8.27 -8.66
N PRO A 9 -2.69 7.70 -7.79
CA PRO A 9 -3.10 6.64 -6.87
C PRO A 9 -4.34 7.06 -6.07
N GLY A 10 -5.33 6.18 -5.96
CA GLY A 10 -6.55 6.44 -5.16
C GLY A 10 -7.35 7.68 -5.59
N ARG A 11 -7.14 8.19 -6.83
CA ARG A 11 -7.71 9.45 -7.36
C ARG A 11 -7.47 10.68 -6.50
N VAL A 12 -6.37 10.74 -5.75
CA VAL A 12 -6.08 11.95 -4.97
C VAL A 12 -5.93 13.17 -5.87
N ARG A 13 -6.49 14.30 -5.44
CA ARG A 13 -6.45 15.57 -6.17
C ARG A 13 -5.77 16.62 -5.33
N ASP A 14 -4.45 16.49 -5.19
CA ASP A 14 -3.68 17.43 -4.39
C ASP A 14 -3.38 18.75 -5.11
N LEU A 15 -3.64 18.86 -6.41
CA LEU A 15 -3.51 20.09 -7.19
C LEU A 15 -4.82 20.40 -7.94
N PRO A 16 -5.03 21.65 -8.39
CA PRO A 16 -6.22 22.02 -9.14
C PRO A 16 -6.38 21.19 -10.42
N GLN A 17 -7.64 20.96 -10.82
CA GLN A 17 -7.96 20.33 -12.10
C GLN A 17 -7.29 21.09 -13.25
N GLY A 18 -6.69 20.35 -14.19
CA GLY A 18 -5.94 20.94 -15.32
C GLY A 18 -4.48 21.26 -15.01
N SER A 19 -4.00 21.02 -13.78
CA SER A 19 -2.57 21.11 -13.47
C SER A 19 -1.74 20.21 -14.41
N PRO A 20 -0.61 20.70 -14.97
CA PRO A 20 0.31 19.90 -15.77
C PRO A 20 0.86 18.67 -15.03
N PHE A 21 0.80 18.69 -13.69
CA PHE A 21 1.18 17.58 -12.82
C PHE A 21 0.52 16.26 -13.23
N TYR A 22 -0.77 16.25 -13.56
CA TYR A 22 -1.47 15.00 -13.92
C TYR A 22 -0.92 14.38 -15.21
N GLY A 23 -0.55 15.22 -16.18
CA GLY A 23 0.11 14.76 -17.41
C GLY A 23 1.54 14.28 -17.18
N GLU A 24 2.29 14.89 -16.26
CA GLU A 24 3.62 14.39 -15.86
C GLU A 24 3.52 13.10 -15.05
N TRP A 25 2.52 12.97 -14.19
CA TRP A 25 2.25 11.75 -13.45
C TRP A 25 1.98 10.58 -14.39
N HIS A 26 1.08 10.77 -15.36
CA HIS A 26 0.82 9.78 -16.39
C HIS A 26 2.13 9.33 -17.08
N ARG A 27 2.95 10.28 -17.54
CA ARG A 27 4.25 9.98 -18.19
C ARG A 27 5.24 9.30 -17.26
N THR A 28 5.19 9.60 -15.96
CA THR A 28 6.04 8.93 -14.95
C THR A 28 5.67 7.46 -14.83
N VAL A 29 4.39 7.16 -14.69
CA VAL A 29 3.89 5.77 -14.64
C VAL A 29 4.16 5.04 -15.96
N GLU A 30 3.89 5.69 -17.10
CA GLU A 30 4.11 5.11 -18.43
C GLU A 30 5.57 4.68 -18.65
N ARG A 31 6.54 5.40 -18.06
CA ARG A 31 7.97 5.03 -18.10
C ARG A 31 8.31 3.80 -17.24
N LEU A 32 7.47 3.43 -16.28
CA LEU A 32 7.67 2.27 -15.40
C LEU A 32 7.07 0.98 -15.95
N VAL A 33 6.16 1.09 -16.92
CA VAL A 33 5.47 -0.06 -17.52
C VAL A 33 6.07 -0.36 -18.89
N ALA A 34 6.56 -1.58 -19.11
CA ALA A 34 6.95 -1.98 -20.46
C ALA A 34 5.71 -2.11 -21.35
N THR A 35 5.81 -1.68 -22.61
CA THR A 35 4.70 -1.74 -23.57
C THR A 35 4.05 -3.12 -23.64
N SER A 36 4.87 -4.18 -23.57
CA SER A 36 4.40 -5.52 -23.26
C SER A 36 5.54 -6.42 -22.82
N THR A 37 5.28 -7.20 -21.77
CA THR A 37 6.19 -8.23 -21.28
C THR A 37 5.58 -9.60 -21.52
N ALA A 38 6.34 -10.48 -22.17
CA ALA A 38 5.97 -11.88 -22.26
C ALA A 38 6.02 -12.46 -20.84
N VAL A 39 4.91 -13.05 -20.42
CA VAL A 39 4.81 -13.75 -19.14
C VAL A 39 4.69 -15.24 -19.43
N SER A 40 5.01 -16.07 -18.43
CA SER A 40 4.89 -17.52 -18.57
C SER A 40 3.47 -17.92 -19.00
N GLY A 41 3.33 -18.60 -20.14
CA GLY A 41 2.04 -18.95 -20.76
C GLY A 41 1.88 -18.40 -22.18
N SER A 42 0.64 -18.34 -22.68
CA SER A 42 0.30 -17.70 -23.95
C SER A 42 -0.20 -16.25 -23.78
N GLY A 43 -0.39 -15.81 -22.53
CA GLY A 43 -0.76 -14.45 -22.15
C GLY A 43 0.42 -13.48 -22.12
N ARG A 44 0.13 -12.23 -21.76
CA ARG A 44 1.11 -11.12 -21.73
C ARG A 44 0.75 -10.13 -20.61
N TYR A 45 1.76 -9.54 -19.97
CA TYR A 45 1.55 -8.27 -19.28
C TYR A 45 1.62 -7.15 -20.33
N VAL A 46 0.68 -6.21 -20.31
CA VAL A 46 0.57 -5.15 -21.31
C VAL A 46 0.36 -3.80 -20.67
N ASP A 47 0.90 -2.77 -21.32
CA ASP A 47 0.60 -1.38 -21.00
C ASP A 47 -0.74 -0.97 -21.63
N PRO A 48 -1.81 -0.74 -20.85
CA PRO A 48 -3.13 -0.39 -21.36
C PRO A 48 -3.19 1.05 -21.90
N SER A 49 -2.16 1.87 -21.63
CA SER A 49 -2.00 3.19 -22.24
C SER A 49 -1.36 3.14 -23.63
N ARG A 50 -0.83 1.98 -24.05
CA ARG A 50 -0.19 1.79 -25.36
C ARG A 50 -0.77 0.65 -26.19
N ARG A 51 -1.52 -0.27 -25.58
CA ARG A 51 -2.13 -1.43 -26.24
C ARG A 51 -3.63 -1.46 -25.99
N ASP A 52 -4.40 -1.72 -27.05
CA ASP A 52 -5.85 -1.95 -26.91
C ASP A 52 -6.09 -3.32 -26.28
N VAL A 53 -6.73 -3.32 -25.12
CA VAL A 53 -7.09 -4.51 -24.36
C VAL A 53 -8.60 -4.53 -24.24
N GLU A 54 -9.23 -5.58 -24.75
CA GLU A 54 -10.64 -5.81 -24.46
C GLU A 54 -10.76 -6.28 -23.01
N VAL A 55 -11.05 -5.34 -22.11
CA VAL A 55 -11.20 -5.62 -20.69
C VAL A 55 -12.43 -6.51 -20.48
N ILE A 56 -12.20 -7.71 -19.96
CA ILE A 56 -13.26 -8.66 -19.59
C ILE A 56 -13.50 -8.71 -18.08
N GLY A 57 -12.59 -8.12 -17.30
CA GLY A 57 -12.75 -8.05 -15.85
C GLY A 57 -11.69 -7.18 -15.17
N ARG A 58 -12.03 -6.74 -13.97
CA ARG A 58 -11.11 -6.09 -13.02
C ARG A 58 -10.74 -7.10 -11.94
N ARG A 59 -9.50 -7.01 -11.44
CA ARG A 59 -9.00 -7.88 -10.36
C ARG A 59 -8.33 -7.05 -9.27
N LEU A 60 -8.65 -7.42 -8.05
CA LEU A 60 -7.94 -7.03 -6.85
C LEU A 60 -6.98 -8.18 -6.52
N TYR A 61 -5.68 -7.93 -6.58
CA TYR A 61 -4.66 -8.86 -6.10
C TYR A 61 -4.42 -8.52 -4.64
N THR A 62 -4.80 -9.40 -3.72
CA THR A 62 -4.87 -9.06 -2.28
C THR A 62 -3.95 -9.91 -1.42
N TRP A 63 -3.39 -9.30 -0.38
CA TRP A 63 -2.59 -9.96 0.66
C TRP A 63 -2.79 -9.25 2.02
N THR A 64 -2.28 -9.86 3.09
CA THR A 64 -2.34 -9.32 4.45
C THR A 64 -1.26 -8.26 4.67
N GLY A 65 -1.59 -7.19 5.40
CA GLY A 65 -0.69 -6.07 5.65
C GLY A 65 0.49 -6.34 6.59
N PHE A 66 0.45 -7.42 7.35
CA PHE A 66 1.53 -7.78 8.27
C PHE A 66 2.58 -8.70 7.62
N PRO A 67 3.89 -8.43 7.82
CA PRO A 67 4.99 -9.21 7.23
C PRO A 67 4.90 -10.72 7.47
N ARG A 68 4.66 -11.45 6.39
CA ARG A 68 4.59 -12.91 6.44
C ARG A 68 5.91 -13.55 6.92
N PRO A 69 7.11 -13.04 6.56
CA PRO A 69 8.36 -13.60 7.09
C PRO A 69 8.45 -13.55 8.63
N LEU A 70 7.93 -12.50 9.27
CA LEU A 70 7.93 -12.41 10.74
C LEU A 70 7.03 -13.48 11.37
N LEU A 71 5.87 -13.76 10.77
CA LEU A 71 4.99 -14.83 11.24
C LEU A 71 5.63 -16.22 11.09
N VAL A 72 6.49 -16.42 10.09
CA VAL A 72 7.23 -17.68 9.91
C VAL A 72 8.41 -17.79 10.87
N GLU A 73 9.18 -16.71 11.01
CA GLU A 73 10.33 -16.64 11.91
C GLU A 73 9.90 -16.87 13.37
N HIS A 74 8.78 -16.28 13.77
CA HIS A 74 8.23 -16.40 15.12
C HIS A 74 6.92 -17.22 15.15
N ARG A 75 6.86 -18.32 14.39
CA ARG A 75 5.65 -19.16 14.28
C ARG A 75 5.10 -19.68 15.62
N ASP A 76 5.99 -19.84 16.60
CA ASP A 76 5.69 -20.35 17.94
C ASP A 76 5.55 -19.22 18.97
N ASP A 77 5.80 -17.95 18.59
CA ASP A 77 5.66 -16.76 19.42
C ASP A 77 5.17 -15.56 18.59
N ARG A 78 3.85 -15.49 18.43
CA ARG A 78 3.23 -14.41 17.65
C ARG A 78 3.46 -13.02 18.25
N ARG A 79 3.69 -12.93 19.57
CA ARG A 79 4.01 -11.65 20.21
C ARG A 79 5.38 -11.15 19.77
N ALA A 80 6.38 -12.03 19.70
CA ALA A 80 7.70 -11.67 19.18
C ALA A 80 7.64 -11.14 17.74
N ALA A 81 6.80 -11.73 16.88
CA ALA A 81 6.54 -11.18 15.54
C ALA A 81 6.02 -9.74 15.61
N TRP A 82 5.01 -9.45 16.44
CA TRP A 82 4.46 -8.10 16.56
C TRP A 82 5.48 -7.09 17.06
N VAL A 83 6.28 -7.45 18.06
CA VAL A 83 7.38 -6.60 18.55
C VAL A 83 8.37 -6.28 17.43
N ALA A 84 8.80 -7.29 16.66
CA ALA A 84 9.69 -7.07 15.52
C ALA A 84 9.05 -6.18 14.45
N GLY A 85 7.75 -6.36 14.18
CA GLY A 85 6.99 -5.64 13.16
C GLY A 85 6.83 -4.14 13.40
N GLU A 86 7.03 -3.65 14.62
CA GLU A 86 6.98 -2.21 14.90
C GLU A 86 8.14 -1.44 14.24
N SER A 87 9.20 -2.12 13.78
CA SER A 87 10.25 -1.49 12.99
C SER A 87 9.84 -1.32 11.53
N ARG A 88 9.97 -0.08 11.03
CA ARG A 88 9.76 0.28 9.62
C ARG A 88 10.67 -0.48 8.66
N ASP A 89 11.81 -1.01 9.13
CA ASP A 89 12.77 -1.79 8.33
C ASP A 89 12.27 -3.20 7.98
N VAL A 90 11.18 -3.67 8.61
CA VAL A 90 10.59 -4.98 8.34
C VAL A 90 9.14 -4.91 7.83
N GLN A 91 8.57 -3.71 7.71
CA GLN A 91 7.22 -3.47 7.16
C GLN A 91 7.21 -3.58 5.63
N ILE A 92 7.42 -4.79 5.14
CA ILE A 92 7.73 -5.07 3.73
C ILE A 92 6.52 -5.44 2.86
N GLU A 93 5.32 -5.60 3.42
CA GLU A 93 4.14 -6.09 2.66
C GLU A 93 3.38 -4.96 1.98
N TYR A 94 4.08 -3.93 1.50
CA TYR A 94 3.47 -2.73 0.93
C TYR A 94 2.38 -2.15 1.84
N LEU A 95 2.67 -2.13 3.13
CA LEU A 95 1.91 -1.44 4.15
C LEU A 95 2.90 -1.08 5.23
N GLU A 96 2.92 0.19 5.59
CA GLU A 96 3.67 0.63 6.75
C GLU A 96 2.72 1.31 7.73
N TRP A 97 3.08 1.26 9.02
CA TRP A 97 2.28 1.84 10.07
C TRP A 97 3.12 2.55 11.13
N ARG A 98 2.44 3.42 11.85
CA ARG A 98 2.91 4.07 13.07
C ARG A 98 1.83 3.95 14.13
N VAL A 99 2.26 3.74 15.36
CA VAL A 99 1.41 3.84 16.55
C VAL A 99 1.74 5.13 17.29
N ASP A 100 0.72 5.87 17.68
CA ASP A 100 0.85 6.93 18.67
C ASP A 100 0.38 6.42 20.03
N ARG A 101 1.10 6.83 21.08
CA ARG A 101 0.88 6.33 22.44
C ARG A 101 0.84 7.46 23.46
N VAL A 102 0.09 7.23 24.53
CA VAL A 102 0.21 7.97 25.79
C VAL A 102 0.64 6.97 26.86
N GLY A 103 1.88 7.11 27.34
CA GLY A 103 2.52 6.03 28.08
C GLY A 103 2.66 4.79 27.19
N ASP A 104 2.22 3.63 27.69
CA ASP A 104 2.24 2.37 26.95
C ASP A 104 0.97 2.14 26.11
N THR A 105 -0.09 2.89 26.35
CA THR A 105 -1.39 2.71 25.70
C THR A 105 -1.40 3.33 24.30
N ILE A 106 -1.77 2.53 23.29
CA ILE A 106 -1.99 3.02 21.93
C ILE A 106 -3.26 3.87 21.90
N THR A 107 -3.16 5.10 21.41
CA THR A 107 -4.32 5.98 21.20
C THR A 107 -4.75 6.00 19.74
N ARG A 108 -3.80 5.82 18.82
CA ARG A 108 -4.04 5.91 17.38
C ARG A 108 -3.07 5.03 16.59
N ILE A 109 -3.55 4.43 15.51
CA ILE A 109 -2.71 3.72 14.54
C ILE A 109 -2.93 4.33 13.16
N ILE A 110 -1.84 4.67 12.47
CA ILE A 110 -1.87 5.27 11.14
C ILE A 110 -1.23 4.27 10.18
N PHE A 111 -1.96 3.89 9.14
CA PHE A 111 -1.49 3.03 8.06
C PHE A 111 -1.34 3.83 6.77
N THR A 112 -0.30 3.57 6.00
CA THR A 112 -0.10 4.18 4.68
C THR A 112 0.34 3.16 3.64
N THR A 113 -0.15 3.34 2.42
CA THR A 113 0.37 2.71 1.21
C THR A 113 0.96 3.72 0.21
N GLU A 114 1.10 4.98 0.63
CA GLU A 114 1.57 6.06 -0.23
C GLU A 114 3.03 5.84 -0.64
N THR A 115 3.34 6.04 -1.92
CA THR A 115 4.67 5.80 -2.47
C THR A 115 5.51 7.08 -2.52
N PRO A 116 6.83 7.01 -2.30
CA PRO A 116 7.70 8.18 -2.38
C PRO A 116 7.71 8.82 -3.77
N GLU A 117 7.42 8.07 -4.84
CA GLU A 117 7.32 8.61 -6.21
C GLU A 117 6.24 9.69 -6.34
N TYR A 118 5.06 9.46 -5.77
CA TYR A 118 3.97 10.45 -5.81
C TYR A 118 4.37 11.72 -5.07
N TRP A 119 4.92 11.59 -3.86
CA TRP A 119 5.35 12.72 -3.04
C TRP A 119 6.51 13.50 -3.65
N LYS A 120 7.49 12.82 -4.27
CA LYS A 120 8.57 13.47 -5.02
C LYS A 120 8.05 14.23 -6.23
N ALA A 121 7.12 13.64 -7.00
CA ALA A 121 6.51 14.29 -8.14
C ALA A 121 5.69 15.52 -7.71
N LEU A 122 4.92 15.40 -6.62
CA LEU A 122 4.14 16.50 -6.07
C LEU A 122 5.06 17.62 -5.55
N ALA A 123 6.14 17.29 -4.86
CA ALA A 123 7.10 18.26 -4.35
C ALA A 123 7.86 19.01 -5.45
N ALA A 124 8.10 18.34 -6.59
CA ALA A 124 8.67 18.98 -7.77
C ALA A 124 7.68 19.94 -8.45
N ALA A 125 6.38 19.67 -8.37
CA ALA A 125 5.34 20.51 -8.94
C ALA A 125 4.94 21.67 -8.03
N ASP A 126 4.80 21.43 -6.72
CA ASP A 126 4.31 22.41 -5.74
C ASP A 126 4.81 22.06 -4.32
N ARG A 127 5.87 22.77 -3.88
CA ARG A 127 6.44 22.62 -2.54
C ARG A 127 5.48 23.09 -1.44
N ALA A 128 4.73 24.16 -1.68
CA ALA A 128 3.81 24.73 -0.70
C ALA A 128 2.67 23.76 -0.42
N ARG A 129 2.19 23.05 -1.46
CA ARG A 129 1.19 21.99 -1.29
C ARG A 129 1.72 20.83 -0.45
N VAL A 130 2.95 20.38 -0.68
CA VAL A 130 3.56 19.31 0.14
C VAL A 130 3.69 19.74 1.60
N LEU A 131 4.15 20.97 1.86
CA LEU A 131 4.20 21.51 3.21
C LEU A 131 2.82 21.52 3.89
N GLN A 132 1.78 21.99 3.19
CA GLN A 132 0.43 22.00 3.73
C GLN A 132 -0.07 20.58 4.04
N LEU A 133 0.17 19.62 3.14
CA LEU A 133 -0.21 18.24 3.36
C LEU A 133 0.49 17.63 4.57
N TYR A 134 1.79 17.86 4.75
CA TYR A 134 2.49 17.42 5.95
C TYR A 134 1.89 18.02 7.22
N ARG A 135 1.46 19.29 7.17
CA ARG A 135 0.79 19.94 8.31
C ARG A 135 -0.55 19.30 8.63
N ASP A 136 -1.33 19.00 7.60
CA ASP A 136 -2.65 18.39 7.74
C ASP A 136 -2.57 16.94 8.22
N LEU A 137 -1.54 16.21 7.77
CA LEU A 137 -1.44 14.76 7.95
C LEU A 137 -0.57 14.34 9.13
N VAL A 138 0.33 15.21 9.60
CA VAL A 138 1.29 14.89 10.67
C VAL A 138 1.21 15.92 11.79
N SER A 139 1.58 17.17 11.53
CA SER A 139 1.59 18.21 12.56
C SER A 139 1.63 19.63 11.98
N PRO A 140 0.85 20.59 12.52
CA PRO A 140 0.92 22.00 12.10
C PRO A 140 2.32 22.62 12.27
N ASP A 141 3.18 22.04 13.10
CA ASP A 141 4.54 22.53 13.37
C ASP A 141 5.55 22.25 12.25
N VAL A 142 5.18 21.49 11.22
CA VAL A 142 6.07 21.19 10.09
C VAL A 142 6.49 22.48 9.39
N ARG A 143 7.80 22.62 9.14
CA ARG A 143 8.40 23.75 8.44
C ARG A 143 8.93 23.32 7.09
N GLU A 144 8.98 24.26 6.15
CA GLU A 144 9.52 24.01 4.81
C GLU A 144 10.95 23.47 4.86
N GLY A 145 11.79 24.04 5.72
CA GLY A 145 13.18 23.61 5.89
C GLY A 145 13.34 22.18 6.41
N ASP A 146 12.30 21.59 7.02
CA ASP A 146 12.31 20.18 7.43
C ASP A 146 12.13 19.25 6.22
N LEU A 147 11.36 19.68 5.22
CA LEU A 147 11.04 18.89 4.01
C LEU A 147 12.01 19.17 2.86
N PHE A 148 12.61 20.36 2.85
CA PHE A 148 13.51 20.88 1.82
C PHE A 148 14.76 21.48 2.47
N PRO A 149 15.65 20.64 3.06
CA PRO A 149 16.80 21.13 3.80
C PRO A 149 17.69 22.01 2.93
N GLY A 150 17.98 23.24 3.39
CA GLY A 150 18.75 24.22 2.63
C GLY A 150 18.10 24.69 1.32
N GLY A 151 16.78 24.51 1.15
CA GLY A 151 16.06 24.83 -0.09
C GLY A 151 16.23 23.81 -1.21
N ALA A 152 16.87 22.68 -0.91
CA ALA A 152 17.19 21.61 -1.86
C ALA A 152 15.96 20.80 -2.31
N ALA A 153 16.20 19.66 -2.96
CA ALA A 153 15.15 18.72 -3.30
C ALA A 153 14.43 18.19 -2.04
N TYR A 154 13.20 17.74 -2.24
CA TYR A 154 12.41 17.09 -1.19
C TYR A 154 13.18 15.93 -0.56
N ASP A 155 13.26 15.93 0.76
CA ASP A 155 13.83 14.83 1.53
C ASP A 155 12.74 13.83 1.94
N PRO A 156 12.64 12.64 1.31
CA PRO A 156 11.66 11.62 1.68
C PRO A 156 11.93 10.96 3.04
N LEU A 157 13.13 11.15 3.63
CA LEU A 157 13.53 10.58 4.91
C LEU A 157 13.53 11.63 6.04
N ASN A 158 12.86 12.77 5.83
CA ASN A 158 12.70 13.79 6.85
C ASN A 158 12.03 13.24 8.13
N ARG A 159 12.26 13.91 9.26
CA ARG A 159 11.74 13.50 10.59
C ARG A 159 10.23 13.28 10.63
N TRP A 160 9.46 14.04 9.85
CA TRP A 160 8.00 13.97 9.84
C TRP A 160 7.46 12.76 9.05
N ASN A 161 8.30 12.06 8.27
CA ASN A 161 7.97 10.79 7.63
C ASN A 161 8.58 9.57 8.34
N THR A 162 9.49 9.78 9.29
CA THR A 162 10.29 8.72 9.93
C THR A 162 10.04 8.68 11.43
N THR A 163 10.59 9.65 12.17
CA THR A 163 10.62 9.64 13.63
C THR A 163 9.35 10.20 14.26
N ASP A 164 8.78 11.27 13.69
CA ASP A 164 7.68 12.03 14.30
C ASP A 164 6.35 11.87 13.57
N GLY A 165 6.35 11.16 12.46
CA GLY A 165 5.14 10.88 11.71
C GLY A 165 5.32 9.72 10.75
N ILE A 166 4.36 9.60 9.84
CA ILE A 166 4.31 8.62 8.77
C ILE A 166 3.51 9.25 7.64
N VAL A 167 4.11 9.41 6.46
CA VAL A 167 3.47 10.00 5.28
C VAL A 167 3.44 9.03 4.12
N HIS A 168 4.58 8.45 3.78
CA HIS A 168 4.73 7.51 2.68
C HIS A 168 5.82 6.50 3.00
N TYR A 169 6.06 5.57 2.07
CA TYR A 169 7.07 4.53 2.27
C TYR A 169 8.47 5.06 2.51
N VAL A 170 9.16 4.41 3.45
CA VAL A 170 10.63 4.51 3.61
C VAL A 170 11.31 3.16 3.36
N MET A 171 10.53 2.07 3.37
CA MET A 171 10.97 0.73 3.02
C MET A 171 11.58 0.71 1.62
N ARG A 172 12.87 0.39 1.56
CA ARG A 172 13.68 0.53 0.34
C ARG A 172 13.32 -0.45 -0.77
N ILE A 173 12.63 -1.54 -0.44
CA ILE A 173 12.21 -2.56 -1.41
C ILE A 173 10.75 -2.39 -1.86
N ASN A 174 10.05 -1.40 -1.31
CA ASN A 174 8.67 -1.11 -1.66
C ASN A 174 8.63 0.18 -2.48
N SER A 175 8.37 0.04 -3.78
CA SER A 175 8.16 1.19 -4.66
C SER A 175 7.08 0.89 -5.70
N MET A 176 6.58 1.94 -6.35
CA MET A 176 5.70 1.77 -7.51
C MET A 176 6.41 1.03 -8.65
N ARG A 177 7.74 1.23 -8.80
CA ARG A 177 8.55 0.48 -9.74
C ARG A 177 8.59 -1.00 -9.40
N ASP A 178 8.75 -1.35 -8.13
CA ASP A 178 8.84 -2.75 -7.69
C ASP A 178 7.49 -3.45 -7.88
N LEU A 179 6.37 -2.82 -7.50
CA LEU A 179 5.03 -3.35 -7.78
C LEU A 179 4.82 -3.63 -9.27
N LEU A 180 5.06 -2.62 -10.12
CA LEU A 180 4.84 -2.75 -11.56
C LEU A 180 5.85 -3.73 -12.18
N GLY A 181 7.09 -3.76 -11.68
CA GLY A 181 8.15 -4.67 -12.11
C GLY A 181 7.84 -6.12 -11.78
N VAL A 182 7.45 -6.43 -10.54
CA VAL A 182 7.01 -7.76 -10.12
C VAL A 182 5.84 -8.23 -10.98
N SER A 183 4.88 -7.34 -11.27
CA SER A 183 3.77 -7.67 -12.17
C SER A 183 4.19 -8.10 -13.58
N GLN A 184 5.40 -7.70 -13.99
CA GLN A 184 6.01 -8.02 -15.29
C GLN A 184 6.93 -9.25 -15.21
N GLU A 185 7.30 -9.70 -14.02
CA GLU A 185 8.18 -10.85 -13.76
C GLU A 185 7.36 -12.12 -13.45
N SER A 186 6.85 -12.80 -14.48
CA SER A 186 6.21 -14.11 -14.25
C SER A 186 7.18 -15.27 -14.48
N GLU A 187 7.88 -15.67 -13.43
CA GLU A 187 8.69 -16.90 -13.45
C GLU A 187 7.82 -18.17 -13.32
N PRO A 188 8.15 -19.24 -14.07
CA PRO A 188 7.40 -20.48 -14.02
C PRO A 188 7.81 -21.32 -12.80
N THR A 189 7.10 -21.21 -11.69
CA THR A 189 7.09 -22.30 -10.72
C THR A 189 6.21 -23.42 -11.28
N ARG A 190 6.76 -24.29 -12.14
CA ARG A 190 6.05 -25.49 -12.64
C ARG A 190 5.57 -26.43 -11.53
N ARG A 191 6.03 -26.22 -10.31
CA ARG A 191 5.73 -27.00 -9.11
C ARG A 191 4.85 -26.25 -8.10
N ALA A 192 4.49 -24.99 -8.34
CA ALA A 192 3.71 -24.28 -7.35
C ALA A 192 2.25 -24.71 -7.35
N LEU A 193 1.81 -25.31 -6.25
CA LEU A 193 0.41 -25.66 -6.04
C LEU A 193 -0.40 -24.46 -5.54
N ASP A 194 0.23 -23.56 -4.78
CA ASP A 194 -0.38 -22.37 -4.20
C ASP A 194 0.65 -21.24 -3.97
N GLY A 195 0.26 -20.19 -3.24
CA GLY A 195 1.13 -19.06 -2.91
C GLY A 195 2.33 -19.43 -2.01
N TYR A 196 2.30 -20.60 -1.35
CA TYR A 196 3.41 -21.10 -0.55
C TYR A 196 4.50 -21.71 -1.43
N ASP A 197 4.11 -22.53 -2.41
CA ASP A 197 5.07 -23.13 -3.34
C ASP A 197 5.53 -22.15 -4.45
N ALA A 198 4.78 -21.06 -4.67
CA ALA A 198 5.08 -20.02 -5.65
C ALA A 198 6.20 -19.08 -5.20
N LEU A 199 6.58 -19.12 -3.92
CA LEU A 199 7.80 -18.51 -3.44
C LEU A 199 8.98 -19.30 -4.02
N PRO A 200 9.78 -18.79 -4.99
CA PRO A 200 11.16 -19.24 -4.97
C PRO A 200 11.72 -18.83 -3.61
N TYR A 201 12.57 -19.68 -3.02
CA TYR A 201 13.31 -19.47 -1.76
C TYR A 201 14.07 -18.11 -1.64
N LYS A 202 13.96 -17.23 -2.66
CA LYS A 202 14.64 -15.95 -2.80
C LYS A 202 13.73 -14.72 -2.72
N ARG A 203 12.39 -14.83 -2.79
CA ARG A 203 11.51 -13.64 -2.65
C ARG A 203 11.48 -13.22 -1.18
N LYS A 204 11.62 -11.91 -0.94
CA LYS A 204 11.71 -11.33 0.41
C LYS A 204 10.35 -11.08 1.05
N THR A 205 9.28 -10.90 0.27
CA THR A 205 7.92 -10.51 0.74
C THR A 205 6.87 -11.58 0.38
N GLY A 206 5.76 -11.62 1.12
CA GLY A 206 4.60 -12.45 0.77
C GLY A 206 3.79 -11.86 -0.39
N ALA A 207 3.70 -10.54 -0.47
CA ALA A 207 2.98 -9.79 -1.49
C ALA A 207 3.45 -10.11 -2.91
N ASP A 208 4.77 -10.05 -3.17
CA ASP A 208 5.32 -10.28 -4.51
C ASP A 208 5.01 -11.67 -5.03
N ALA A 209 5.11 -12.68 -4.15
CA ALA A 209 4.82 -14.05 -4.51
C ALA A 209 3.34 -14.26 -4.83
N ARG A 210 2.45 -13.64 -4.05
CA ARG A 210 1.01 -13.70 -4.30
C ARG A 210 0.64 -13.02 -5.63
N LEU A 211 1.17 -11.83 -5.89
CA LEU A 211 0.93 -11.10 -7.13
C LEU A 211 1.40 -11.90 -8.35
N ASN A 212 2.60 -12.46 -8.29
CA ASN A 212 3.15 -13.29 -9.37
C ASN A 212 2.31 -14.52 -9.66
N LEU A 213 1.86 -15.24 -8.61
CA LEU A 213 1.02 -16.42 -8.78
C LEU A 213 -0.32 -16.08 -9.47
N ASP A 214 -0.97 -15.01 -9.02
CA ASP A 214 -2.29 -14.62 -9.54
C ASP A 214 -2.19 -14.15 -10.99
N ILE A 215 -1.17 -13.35 -11.34
CA ILE A 215 -0.91 -12.92 -12.73
C ILE A 215 -0.55 -14.13 -13.62
N TRP A 216 0.30 -15.03 -13.13
CA TRP A 216 0.67 -16.25 -13.84
C TRP A 216 -0.55 -17.13 -14.14
N ALA A 217 -1.45 -17.32 -13.17
CA ALA A 217 -2.65 -18.13 -13.33
C ALA A 217 -3.57 -17.61 -14.45
N LEU A 218 -3.63 -16.29 -14.61
CA LEU A 218 -4.37 -15.62 -15.69
C LEU A 218 -3.64 -15.74 -17.03
N SER A 219 -2.33 -15.49 -17.04
CA SER A 219 -1.48 -15.60 -18.23
C SER A 219 -1.52 -16.98 -18.87
N ARG A 220 -1.50 -18.07 -18.08
CA ARG A 220 -1.57 -19.45 -18.62
C ARG A 220 -2.88 -19.76 -19.34
N LYS A 221 -3.94 -18.97 -19.11
CA LYS A 221 -5.22 -19.07 -19.83
C LYS A 221 -5.26 -18.24 -21.11
N GLY A 222 -4.16 -17.56 -21.47
CA GLY A 222 -4.05 -16.73 -22.67
C GLY A 222 -4.59 -15.31 -22.52
N TYR A 223 -4.85 -14.86 -21.29
CA TYR A 223 -5.30 -13.49 -21.04
C TYR A 223 -4.14 -12.49 -21.06
N ALA A 224 -4.46 -11.27 -21.51
CA ALA A 224 -3.64 -10.10 -21.26
C ALA A 224 -3.96 -9.57 -19.86
N VAL A 225 -2.93 -9.23 -19.09
CA VAL A 225 -3.04 -8.63 -17.75
C VAL A 225 -2.38 -7.27 -17.76
N SER A 226 -2.94 -6.31 -17.05
CA SER A 226 -2.36 -4.98 -16.90
C SER A 226 -2.67 -4.39 -15.53
N THR A 227 -1.99 -3.30 -15.17
CA THR A 227 -2.51 -2.39 -14.14
C THR A 227 -3.81 -1.70 -14.63
N ASP A 228 -4.56 -1.12 -13.71
CA ASP A 228 -5.77 -0.35 -14.01
C ASP A 228 -5.48 1.14 -14.26
N GLU A 229 -6.52 1.98 -14.26
CA GLU A 229 -6.34 3.42 -14.45
C GLU A 229 -5.59 4.12 -13.32
N MET A 230 -5.47 3.51 -12.13
CA MET A 230 -4.77 4.06 -10.97
C MET A 230 -3.73 3.04 -10.51
N PRO A 231 -2.60 2.92 -11.21
CA PRO A 231 -1.53 2.04 -10.77
C PRO A 231 -1.07 2.45 -9.37
N GLY A 232 -1.10 1.50 -8.44
CA GLY A 232 -0.79 1.77 -7.05
C GLY A 232 -1.06 0.59 -6.13
N LEU A 233 -0.76 0.83 -4.86
CA LEU A 233 -0.95 -0.07 -3.74
C LEU A 233 -1.99 0.54 -2.83
N TYR A 234 -2.93 -0.27 -2.36
CA TYR A 234 -4.09 0.22 -1.67
C TYR A 234 -4.37 -0.58 -0.42
N ILE A 235 -4.94 0.10 0.56
CA ILE A 235 -5.69 -0.52 1.63
C ILE A 235 -7.08 -0.80 1.06
N ALA A 236 -7.33 -2.07 0.74
CA ALA A 236 -8.59 -2.53 0.17
C ALA A 236 -9.69 -2.57 1.23
N GLY A 237 -9.31 -2.86 2.47
CA GLY A 237 -10.23 -2.96 3.59
C GLY A 237 -9.55 -3.50 4.84
N TRP A 238 -10.36 -3.76 5.86
CA TRP A 238 -9.95 -4.27 7.16
C TRP A 238 -11.07 -5.13 7.74
N ASP A 239 -10.73 -5.97 8.70
CA ASP A 239 -11.69 -6.83 9.40
C ASP A 239 -11.49 -6.77 10.92
N ASP A 240 -12.34 -5.99 11.58
CA ASP A 240 -12.43 -5.87 13.03
C ASP A 240 -13.54 -6.75 13.63
N THR A 241 -14.03 -7.74 12.87
CA THR A 241 -15.04 -8.69 13.36
C THR A 241 -14.53 -9.42 14.59
N GLY A 242 -15.34 -9.39 15.66
CA GLY A 242 -15.01 -10.05 16.94
C GLY A 242 -14.02 -9.28 17.80
N TRP A 243 -13.69 -8.03 17.45
CA TRP A 243 -12.97 -7.14 18.35
C TRP A 243 -13.93 -6.56 19.38
N GLU A 244 -13.46 -6.44 20.62
CA GLU A 244 -14.28 -6.09 21.77
C GLU A 244 -13.78 -4.80 22.42
N LYS A 245 -14.73 -3.94 22.80
CA LYS A 245 -14.50 -2.82 23.72
C LYS A 245 -14.16 -3.34 25.13
N PRO A 246 -13.71 -2.48 26.07
CA PRO A 246 -13.40 -2.90 27.43
C PRO A 246 -14.57 -3.56 28.17
N ASP A 247 -15.81 -3.15 27.86
CA ASP A 247 -17.06 -3.68 28.41
C ASP A 247 -17.54 -5.00 27.77
N GLY A 248 -16.81 -5.51 26.78
CA GLY A 248 -17.13 -6.75 26.05
C GLY A 248 -18.11 -6.56 24.89
N SER A 249 -18.60 -5.34 24.62
CA SER A 249 -19.42 -5.07 23.43
C SER A 249 -18.55 -4.99 22.16
N PRO A 250 -19.10 -5.22 20.97
CA PRO A 250 -18.36 -5.07 19.72
C PRO A 250 -17.84 -3.64 19.50
N VAL A 251 -16.67 -3.50 18.86
CA VAL A 251 -16.14 -2.18 18.46
C VAL A 251 -17.06 -1.44 17.49
N GLY A 252 -16.99 -0.10 17.53
CA GLY A 252 -17.68 0.78 16.60
C GLY A 252 -16.88 1.02 15.31
N SER A 253 -17.38 1.93 14.47
CA SER A 253 -16.65 2.37 13.27
C SER A 253 -15.53 3.34 13.65
N TYR A 254 -14.37 2.80 14.00
CA TYR A 254 -13.19 3.57 14.43
C TYR A 254 -12.14 3.75 13.31
N TRP A 255 -12.41 3.19 12.14
CA TRP A 255 -11.58 3.37 10.95
C TRP A 255 -12.00 4.59 10.16
N ARG A 256 -11.01 5.40 9.76
CA ARG A 256 -11.22 6.56 8.91
C ARG A 256 -10.26 6.54 7.73
N VAL A 257 -10.82 6.58 6.52
CA VAL A 257 -10.03 6.83 5.30
C VAL A 257 -9.66 8.32 5.27
N VAL A 258 -8.36 8.61 5.28
CA VAL A 258 -7.82 9.98 5.26
C VAL A 258 -7.41 10.38 3.85
N ARG A 259 -6.84 9.45 3.08
CA ARG A 259 -6.45 9.67 1.68
C ARG A 259 -6.85 8.46 0.82
N GLY A 260 -7.26 8.74 -0.41
CA GLY A 260 -7.85 7.74 -1.31
C GLY A 260 -9.35 7.57 -1.08
N ALA A 261 -9.88 6.40 -1.43
CA ALA A 261 -11.30 6.07 -1.29
C ALA A 261 -11.47 4.66 -0.70
N PRO A 262 -12.61 4.31 -0.07
CA PRO A 262 -12.87 2.92 0.33
C PRO A 262 -12.63 1.93 -0.81
N GLY A 263 -11.93 0.82 -0.53
CA GLY A 263 -11.50 -0.14 -1.55
C GLY A 263 -10.24 0.25 -2.34
N ALA A 264 -9.79 1.50 -2.24
CA ALA A 264 -8.59 2.05 -2.87
C ALA A 264 -7.94 3.10 -1.94
N ALA A 265 -7.89 2.83 -0.63
CA ALA A 265 -7.42 3.80 0.35
C ALA A 265 -5.89 3.83 0.34
N LEU A 266 -5.34 5.03 0.53
CA LEU A 266 -3.89 5.24 0.60
C LEU A 266 -3.42 5.47 2.04
N ARG A 267 -4.28 6.10 2.85
CA ARG A 267 -4.03 6.30 4.28
C ARG A 267 -5.31 6.05 5.04
N VAL A 268 -5.21 5.24 6.08
CA VAL A 268 -6.29 5.04 7.06
C VAL A 268 -5.78 5.25 8.47
N VAL A 269 -6.67 5.76 9.31
CA VAL A 269 -6.42 5.97 10.74
C VAL A 269 -7.41 5.12 11.51
N TYR A 270 -6.91 4.38 12.49
CA TYR A 270 -7.71 3.68 13.49
C TYR A 270 -7.57 4.41 14.83
N GLU A 271 -8.65 5.00 15.29
CA GLU A 271 -8.68 5.88 16.46
C GLU A 271 -10.06 5.83 17.11
N VAL A 272 -10.07 5.70 18.45
CA VAL A 272 -11.31 5.67 19.22
C VAL A 272 -11.76 7.12 19.48
N PRO A 273 -13.02 7.51 19.17
CA PRO A 273 -13.54 8.82 19.51
C PRO A 273 -13.46 9.10 21.01
N GLU A 274 -13.10 10.32 21.41
CA GLU A 274 -12.99 10.71 22.83
C GLU A 274 -14.27 10.39 23.64
N SER A 275 -15.44 10.47 23.00
CA SER A 275 -16.74 10.17 23.61
C SER A 275 -16.91 8.73 24.09
N GLU A 276 -16.11 7.79 23.61
CA GLU A 276 -16.14 6.40 24.05
C GLU A 276 -15.42 6.20 25.41
N GLY A 277 -14.54 7.12 25.81
CA GLY A 277 -13.88 7.10 27.12
C GLY A 277 -12.79 6.03 27.31
N PHE A 278 -12.32 5.40 26.22
CA PHE A 278 -11.19 4.46 26.20
C PHE A 278 -10.32 4.67 24.95
N SER A 279 -9.16 4.03 24.88
CA SER A 279 -8.18 4.15 23.79
C SER A 279 -8.08 2.87 22.96
N VAL A 280 -7.44 2.94 21.79
CA VAL A 280 -7.20 1.77 20.92
C VAL A 280 -6.55 0.61 21.68
N GLY A 281 -5.61 0.89 22.58
CA GLY A 281 -4.93 -0.15 23.36
C GLY A 281 -5.84 -0.92 24.33
N ASP A 282 -7.01 -0.37 24.67
CA ASP A 282 -7.97 -1.03 25.57
C ASP A 282 -8.89 -2.01 24.81
N ILE A 283 -8.90 -1.97 23.48
CA ILE A 283 -9.64 -2.90 22.62
C ILE A 283 -8.99 -4.28 22.68
N ARG A 284 -9.81 -5.33 22.66
CA ARG A 284 -9.36 -6.72 22.67
C ARG A 284 -9.57 -7.42 21.33
N ILE A 285 -8.55 -8.14 20.87
CA ILE A 285 -8.60 -9.06 19.73
C ILE A 285 -8.43 -10.49 20.28
N GLY A 286 -9.51 -11.27 20.27
CA GLY A 286 -9.50 -12.61 20.85
C GLY A 286 -9.13 -12.61 22.35
N GLY A 287 -9.68 -11.65 23.11
CA GLY A 287 -9.45 -11.51 24.55
C GLY A 287 -8.12 -10.85 24.97
N ARG A 288 -7.24 -10.50 24.03
CA ARG A 288 -5.96 -9.83 24.33
C ARG A 288 -5.98 -8.35 23.93
N PRO A 289 -5.45 -7.43 24.75
CA PRO A 289 -5.40 -6.02 24.42
C PRO A 289 -4.53 -5.77 23.17
N ILE A 290 -4.80 -4.67 22.47
CA ILE A 290 -3.97 -4.19 21.37
C ILE A 290 -2.73 -3.50 21.96
N GLU A 291 -1.57 -4.14 21.85
CA GLU A 291 -0.30 -3.64 22.37
C GLU A 291 0.61 -3.14 21.25
N PHE A 292 0.43 -3.58 20.01
CA PHE A 292 1.26 -3.27 18.85
C PHE A 292 0.43 -2.96 17.61
N GLY A 293 0.95 -2.10 16.73
CA GLY A 293 0.32 -1.83 15.44
C GLY A 293 0.29 -3.08 14.54
N GLY A 294 1.29 -3.94 14.68
CA GLY A 294 1.35 -5.24 14.00
C GLY A 294 0.13 -6.12 14.24
N GLN A 295 -0.47 -6.11 15.45
CA GLN A 295 -1.68 -6.88 15.75
C GLN A 295 -2.86 -6.44 14.86
N VAL A 296 -2.98 -5.14 14.60
CA VAL A 296 -4.02 -4.55 13.77
C VAL A 296 -3.69 -4.71 12.29
N ALA A 297 -2.41 -4.61 11.91
CA ALA A 297 -1.94 -4.80 10.53
C ALA A 297 -2.27 -6.19 9.96
N GLU A 298 -2.33 -7.22 10.81
CA GLU A 298 -2.76 -8.59 10.41
C GLU A 298 -4.19 -8.63 9.86
N HIS A 299 -5.01 -7.65 10.23
CA HIS A 299 -6.41 -7.53 9.82
C HIS A 299 -6.62 -6.52 8.69
N VAL A 300 -5.54 -5.91 8.19
CA VAL A 300 -5.60 -4.99 7.05
C VAL A 300 -5.35 -5.78 5.77
N THR A 301 -6.27 -5.64 4.80
CA THR A 301 -6.10 -6.20 3.45
C THR A 301 -5.50 -5.15 2.54
N VAL A 302 -4.34 -5.46 1.97
CA VAL A 302 -3.66 -4.64 0.97
C VAL A 302 -4.00 -5.19 -0.41
N SER A 303 -4.03 -4.33 -1.43
CA SER A 303 -4.24 -4.72 -2.82
C SER A 303 -3.38 -3.98 -3.83
N ALA A 304 -3.12 -4.66 -4.94
CA ALA A 304 -2.83 -4.04 -6.23
C ALA A 304 -4.01 -4.26 -7.17
N HIS A 305 -4.33 -3.26 -8.00
CA HIS A 305 -5.48 -3.33 -8.90
C HIS A 305 -5.02 -3.55 -10.34
N GLY A 306 -5.74 -4.41 -11.06
CA GLY A 306 -5.43 -4.70 -12.44
C GLY A 306 -6.63 -5.03 -13.30
N LEU A 307 -6.37 -5.05 -14.60
CA LEU A 307 -7.34 -5.43 -15.63
C LEU A 307 -6.93 -6.78 -16.21
N VAL A 308 -7.95 -7.55 -16.57
CA VAL A 308 -7.80 -8.80 -17.32
C VAL A 308 -8.57 -8.63 -18.62
N GLY A 309 -7.94 -9.01 -19.72
CA GLY A 309 -8.53 -8.84 -21.03
C GLY A 309 -7.99 -9.81 -22.08
N ARG A 310 -8.44 -9.61 -23.30
CA ARG A 310 -7.88 -10.26 -24.49
C ARG A 310 -7.16 -9.21 -25.30
N SER A 311 -5.92 -9.51 -25.71
CA SER A 311 -5.21 -8.67 -26.67
C SER A 311 -5.96 -8.72 -27.99
N ARG A 312 -6.38 -7.57 -28.51
CA ARG A 312 -6.83 -7.48 -29.90
C ARG A 312 -5.59 -7.59 -30.80
N ARG A 313 -5.73 -8.32 -31.91
CA ARG A 313 -4.65 -8.47 -32.91
C ARG A 313 -4.47 -7.17 -33.67
#